data_AF-A0A9E3U250-F1
#
_entry.id   AF-A0A9E3U250-F1
#
_cell.length_a   1.000
_cell.length_b   1.000
_cell.length_c   1.000
_cell.angle_alpha   90.00
_cell.angle_beta   90.00
_cell.angle_gamma   90.00
#
_symmetry.space_group_name_H-M   'P 1'
#
loop_
_entity.id
_entity.type
_entity.pdbx_description
1 polymer ?
#
loop_
_entity_poly.entity_id
_entity_poly.type
_entity_poly.pdbx_seq_one_letter_code
_entity_poly.pdbx_strand_id
1 'polypeptide(L)'
;MRAFTLLLAGCLASGAYQARAEHIDPAKAYGVPGGLVVQLGASEVDAAAELSLTGRYLIHVLERDPKTVESAQASVRRDGRYGLAWVERQRDEKHLPYAENMVNLLVVREFTVPVEELFRVLAPRGVLVVDKSAIIAKSELEAAGFQITSPADGPLIAYKPWPKEMDVWSHPRHAADGNAVSSDTLVGPPQRVRWLAAATSEVEGLVTSGGRNFYGGILARDSFNGLRLWHRDLRQADGADSPAFNLPRLSRDGPRPVAAEKLLFAVVQGRCVALDPATGAVIVEFRDIVNPTSVTYDGARVIAADAASVRAFDGESGKMLWKLEA
;
A
#
# COMPACT_ATOMS: atom_id res chain seq x y z
N MET A 1 27.71 65.86 9.01
CA MET A 1 28.13 64.50 9.40
C MET A 1 27.34 64.10 10.63
N ARG A 2 26.29 63.30 10.47
CA ARG A 2 25.49 62.75 11.58
C ARG A 2 25.82 61.26 11.69
N ALA A 3 26.38 60.86 12.82
CA ALA A 3 26.68 59.48 13.14
C ALA A 3 25.40 58.77 13.60
N PHE A 4 25.09 57.63 12.98
CA PHE A 4 23.99 56.74 13.34
C PHE A 4 24.53 55.69 14.32
N THR A 5 24.07 55.71 15.56
CA THR A 5 24.30 54.64 16.53
C THR A 5 23.12 53.67 16.45
N LEU A 6 23.35 52.48 15.89
CA LEU A 6 22.37 51.38 15.93
C LEU A 6 22.36 50.77 17.34
N LEU A 7 21.21 50.83 18.03
CA LEU A 7 20.92 50.00 19.18
C LEU A 7 20.37 48.65 18.66
N LEU A 8 21.13 47.56 18.83
CA LEU A 8 20.58 46.21 18.73
C LEU A 8 19.87 45.87 20.06
N ALA A 9 18.54 45.86 20.05
CA ALA A 9 17.75 45.24 21.10
C ALA A 9 17.62 43.74 20.79
N GLY A 10 18.34 42.91 21.55
CA GLY A 10 18.20 41.44 21.49
C GLY A 10 16.90 41.00 22.17
N CYS A 11 15.88 40.66 21.37
CA CYS A 11 14.75 39.88 21.85
C CYS A 11 15.16 38.40 21.88
N LEU A 12 15.50 37.90 23.08
CA LEU A 12 15.54 36.47 23.35
C LEU A 12 14.10 35.96 23.44
N ALA A 13 13.54 35.58 22.29
CA ALA A 13 12.33 34.75 22.28
C ALA A 13 12.73 33.34 22.71
N SER A 14 12.51 33.02 23.98
CA SER A 14 12.54 31.66 24.50
C SER A 14 11.36 30.88 23.94
N GLY A 15 11.48 30.46 22.68
CA GLY A 15 10.62 29.44 22.09
C GLY A 15 11.00 28.10 22.67
N ALA A 16 10.23 27.64 23.66
CA ALA A 16 10.27 26.25 24.08
C ALA A 16 9.84 25.38 22.89
N TYR A 17 10.83 24.91 22.12
CA TYR A 17 10.67 23.82 21.18
C TYR A 17 10.47 22.57 22.03
N GLN A 18 9.23 22.33 22.50
CA GLN A 18 8.86 21.00 22.97
C GLN A 18 9.11 20.06 21.80
N ALA A 19 10.08 19.17 21.97
CA ALA A 19 10.32 18.07 21.07
C ALA A 19 8.99 17.33 20.88
N ARG A 20 8.36 17.52 19.73
CA ARG A 20 7.22 16.72 19.29
C ARG A 20 7.76 15.29 19.28
N ALA A 21 7.26 14.44 20.18
CA ALA A 21 7.65 13.03 20.24
C ALA A 21 7.65 12.48 18.81
N GLU A 22 8.73 11.78 18.43
CA GLU A 22 8.89 11.22 17.08
C GLU A 22 7.59 10.54 16.67
N HIS A 23 6.90 11.16 15.71
CA HIS A 23 5.61 10.68 15.25
C HIS A 23 5.88 9.42 14.43
N ILE A 24 5.84 8.26 15.08
CA ILE A 24 5.95 6.97 14.40
C ILE A 24 4.77 6.93 13.44
N ASP A 25 5.04 6.87 12.13
CA ASP A 25 4.05 6.47 11.15
C ASP A 25 3.77 4.97 11.37
N PRO A 26 2.67 4.58 12.04
CA PRO A 26 2.42 3.18 12.35
C PRO A 26 2.25 2.35 11.07
N ALA A 27 1.72 2.94 10.00
CA ALA A 27 1.57 2.24 8.73
C ALA A 27 2.94 1.91 8.14
N LYS A 28 3.88 2.86 8.12
CA LYS A 28 5.26 2.60 7.70
C LYS A 28 6.00 1.67 8.64
N ALA A 29 5.82 1.82 9.96
CA ALA A 29 6.44 0.95 10.97
C ALA A 29 6.04 -0.52 10.83
N TYR A 30 4.81 -0.77 10.34
CA TYR A 30 4.28 -2.11 10.15
C TYR A 30 4.19 -2.54 8.68
N GLY A 31 4.87 -1.84 7.76
CA GLY A 31 4.97 -2.24 6.35
C GLY A 31 3.67 -2.14 5.55
N VAL A 32 2.73 -1.28 5.97
CA VAL A 32 1.48 -0.98 5.28
C VAL A 32 1.68 0.27 4.41
N PRO A 33 1.83 0.14 3.07
CA PRO A 33 2.24 1.25 2.20
C PRO A 33 1.11 2.23 1.81
N GLY A 34 -0.15 1.89 2.14
CA GLY A 34 -1.34 2.65 1.78
C GLY A 34 -2.62 1.86 2.11
N GLY A 35 -3.77 2.46 1.82
CA GLY A 35 -5.08 1.81 1.93
C GLY A 35 -5.95 2.33 3.08
N LEU A 36 -6.86 1.48 3.56
CA LEU A 36 -7.82 1.85 4.61
C LEU A 36 -7.26 1.53 6.00
N VAL A 37 -7.14 2.55 6.83
CA VAL A 37 -6.79 2.46 8.24
C VAL A 37 -8.05 2.64 9.07
N VAL A 38 -8.27 1.75 10.03
CA VAL A 38 -9.40 1.83 10.97
C VAL A 38 -8.87 1.86 12.38
N GLN A 39 -9.32 2.82 13.19
CA GLN A 39 -8.98 2.90 14.60
C GLN A 39 -10.24 2.71 15.47
N LEU A 40 -10.14 1.87 16.49
CA LEU A 40 -11.18 1.66 17.51
C LEU A 40 -10.81 2.42 18.78
N GLY A 41 -11.47 3.56 18.97
CA GLY A 41 -11.20 4.55 20.01
C GLY A 41 -10.63 5.86 19.44
N ALA A 42 -11.04 6.99 20.01
CA ALA A 42 -10.65 8.33 19.56
C ALA A 42 -9.42 8.92 20.27
N SER A 43 -8.72 8.14 21.09
CA SER A 43 -7.37 8.51 21.55
C SER A 43 -6.42 8.77 20.36
N GLU A 44 -5.64 9.85 20.43
CA GLU A 44 -4.60 10.19 19.43
C GLU A 44 -5.09 10.30 17.97
N VAL A 45 -6.32 10.77 17.73
CA VAL A 45 -6.89 10.96 16.37
C VAL A 45 -5.97 11.75 15.45
N ASP A 46 -5.27 12.75 15.98
CA ASP A 46 -4.36 13.59 15.21
C ASP A 46 -3.18 12.78 14.63
N ALA A 47 -2.77 11.71 15.30
CA ALA A 47 -1.65 10.90 14.86
C ALA A 47 -1.99 10.01 13.67
N ALA A 48 -3.17 9.37 13.73
CA ALA A 48 -3.71 8.64 12.60
C ALA A 48 -3.95 9.61 11.44
N ALA A 49 -4.61 10.76 11.70
CA ALA A 49 -5.00 11.72 10.66
C ALA A 49 -3.82 12.38 9.93
N GLU A 50 -2.61 12.47 10.51
CA GLU A 50 -1.42 12.94 9.78
C GLU A 50 -1.03 12.03 8.61
N LEU A 51 -1.28 10.72 8.70
CA LEU A 51 -0.99 9.76 7.62
C LEU A 51 -1.77 10.05 6.34
N SER A 52 -2.97 10.64 6.47
CA SER A 52 -3.79 11.01 5.33
C SER A 52 -3.11 11.98 4.37
N LEU A 53 -2.18 12.81 4.88
CA LEU A 53 -1.50 13.84 4.08
C LEU A 53 -0.59 13.26 3.00
N THR A 54 -0.21 11.98 3.12
CA THR A 54 0.49 11.27 2.04
C THR A 54 -0.38 11.05 0.80
N GLY A 55 -1.71 11.15 0.93
CA GLY A 55 -2.67 10.84 -0.13
C GLY A 55 -2.80 9.35 -0.44
N ARG A 56 -2.17 8.48 0.38
CA ARG A 56 -2.17 7.02 0.23
C ARG A 56 -3.10 6.32 1.22
N TYR A 57 -3.53 7.01 2.27
CA TYR A 57 -4.37 6.44 3.34
C TYR A 57 -5.71 7.14 3.44
N LEU A 58 -6.74 6.34 3.67
CA LEU A 58 -8.02 6.78 4.22
C LEU A 58 -8.12 6.29 5.66
N ILE A 59 -8.65 7.11 6.56
CA ILE A 59 -8.66 6.80 7.99
C ILE A 59 -10.07 6.95 8.53
N HIS A 60 -10.57 5.87 9.11
CA HIS A 60 -11.84 5.88 9.81
C HIS A 60 -11.61 5.58 11.30
N VAL A 61 -11.95 6.54 12.15
CA VAL A 61 -11.97 6.36 13.60
C VAL A 61 -13.39 6.02 14.04
N LEU A 62 -13.54 4.93 14.79
CA LEU A 62 -14.80 4.50 15.38
C LEU A 62 -14.76 4.75 16.88
N GLU A 63 -15.76 5.44 17.41
CA GLU A 63 -15.84 5.81 18.84
C GLU A 63 -17.24 5.50 19.41
N ARG A 64 -17.32 5.06 20.67
CA ARG A 64 -18.58 4.71 21.34
C ARG A 64 -19.24 5.92 22.01
N ASP A 65 -18.46 6.80 22.64
CA ASP A 65 -18.97 7.98 23.35
C ASP A 65 -19.36 9.11 22.39
N PRO A 66 -20.65 9.51 22.33
CA PRO A 66 -21.10 10.58 21.43
C PRO A 66 -20.38 11.92 21.64
N LYS A 67 -20.02 12.28 22.87
CA LYS A 67 -19.34 13.55 23.14
C LYS A 67 -17.92 13.54 22.58
N THR A 68 -17.24 12.41 22.75
CA THR A 68 -15.90 12.19 22.17
C THR A 68 -15.96 12.19 20.64
N VAL A 69 -16.98 11.59 20.03
CA VAL A 69 -17.23 11.66 18.57
C VAL A 69 -17.34 13.12 18.11
N GLU A 70 -18.19 13.93 18.74
CA GLU A 70 -18.41 15.32 18.37
C GLU A 70 -17.11 16.15 18.47
N SER A 71 -16.36 15.97 19.56
CA SER A 71 -15.07 16.64 19.76
C SER A 71 -14.04 16.24 18.71
N ALA A 72 -13.89 14.95 18.44
CA ALA A 72 -12.93 14.45 17.45
C ALA A 72 -13.31 14.87 16.01
N GLN A 73 -14.59 14.88 15.67
CA GLN A 73 -15.07 15.41 14.39
C GLN A 73 -14.75 16.90 14.23
N ALA A 74 -14.92 17.70 15.29
CA ALA A 74 -14.54 19.11 15.28
C ALA A 74 -13.03 19.30 15.08
N SER A 75 -12.20 18.46 15.72
CA SER A 75 -10.73 18.47 15.54
C SER A 75 -10.33 18.18 14.10
N VAL A 76 -10.79 17.05 13.53
CA VAL A 76 -10.45 16.62 12.16
C VAL A 76 -10.87 17.66 11.11
N ARG A 77 -12.01 18.35 11.32
CA ARG A 77 -12.46 19.44 10.45
C ARG A 77 -11.59 20.69 10.60
N ARG A 78 -11.30 21.11 11.83
CA ARG A 78 -10.46 22.28 12.14
C ARG A 78 -9.07 22.14 11.53
N ASP A 79 -8.52 20.93 11.50
CA ASP A 79 -7.20 20.65 10.94
C ASP A 79 -7.21 20.43 9.42
N GLY A 80 -8.37 20.54 8.76
CA GLY A 80 -8.51 20.40 7.31
C GLY A 80 -8.35 18.96 6.79
N ARG A 81 -8.50 17.96 7.67
CA ARG A 81 -8.26 16.54 7.35
C ARG A 81 -9.54 15.77 7.00
N TYR A 82 -10.71 16.38 7.23
CA TYR A 82 -11.99 15.77 6.92
C TYR A 82 -12.11 15.39 5.44
N GLY A 83 -12.54 14.15 5.18
CA GLY A 83 -12.64 13.56 3.84
C GLY A 83 -11.53 12.55 3.56
N LEU A 84 -10.34 12.75 4.13
CA LEU A 84 -9.28 11.74 4.15
C LEU A 84 -9.22 11.01 5.50
N ALA A 85 -9.60 11.71 6.58
CA ALA A 85 -9.90 11.14 7.88
C ALA A 85 -11.34 11.49 8.27
N TRP A 86 -12.04 10.57 8.91
CA TRP A 86 -13.35 10.84 9.50
C TRP A 86 -13.59 10.01 10.76
N VAL A 87 -14.53 10.48 11.58
CA VAL A 87 -14.89 9.86 12.85
C VAL A 87 -16.37 9.56 12.85
N GLU A 88 -16.75 8.31 13.15
CA GLU A 88 -18.15 7.91 13.31
C GLU A 88 -18.38 7.20 14.64
N ARG A 89 -19.65 7.22 15.05
CA ARG A 89 -20.07 6.48 16.23
C ARG A 89 -20.13 4.98 15.91
N GLN A 90 -19.43 4.17 16.68
CA GLN A 90 -19.61 2.72 16.69
C GLN A 90 -20.99 2.38 17.28
N ARG A 91 -21.88 1.81 16.46
CA ARG A 91 -23.27 1.50 16.85
C ARG A 91 -23.48 0.05 17.24
N ASP A 92 -22.72 -0.87 16.66
CA ASP A 92 -22.80 -2.32 16.94
C ASP A 92 -21.53 -2.75 17.67
N GLU A 93 -21.64 -3.38 18.83
CA GLU A 93 -20.45 -3.83 19.59
C GLU A 93 -19.80 -5.09 19.01
N LYS A 94 -20.47 -5.76 18.07
CA LYS A 94 -20.04 -7.02 17.48
C LYS A 94 -19.56 -6.90 16.04
N HIS A 95 -20.01 -5.89 15.30
CA HIS A 95 -19.70 -5.74 13.88
C HIS A 95 -19.16 -4.35 13.54
N LEU A 96 -18.17 -4.33 12.67
CA LEU A 96 -17.63 -3.14 12.03
C LEU A 96 -18.35 -2.91 10.70
N PRO A 97 -18.51 -1.66 10.26
CA PRO A 97 -19.29 -1.30 9.06
C PRO A 97 -18.54 -1.57 7.74
N TYR A 98 -17.85 -2.71 7.64
CA TYR A 98 -17.03 -3.08 6.50
C TYR A 98 -17.36 -4.45 5.95
N ALA A 99 -17.18 -4.62 4.64
CA ALA A 99 -17.09 -5.94 4.03
C ALA A 99 -15.82 -6.67 4.50
N GLU A 100 -15.74 -7.97 4.25
CA GLU A 100 -14.54 -8.75 4.51
C GLU A 100 -13.35 -8.30 3.65
N ASN A 101 -12.17 -8.45 4.22
CA ASN A 101 -10.89 -8.17 3.57
C ASN A 101 -10.65 -6.70 3.18
N MET A 102 -11.34 -5.72 3.77
CA MET A 102 -11.28 -4.33 3.30
C MET A 102 -10.23 -3.46 4.01
N VAL A 103 -9.88 -3.77 5.25
CA VAL A 103 -9.05 -2.92 6.13
C VAL A 103 -7.58 -3.34 6.05
N ASN A 104 -6.67 -2.42 5.74
CA ASN A 104 -5.24 -2.69 5.63
C ASN A 104 -4.51 -2.60 6.98
N LEU A 105 -4.94 -1.68 7.84
CA LEU A 105 -4.43 -1.51 9.20
C LEU A 105 -5.59 -1.28 10.15
N LEU A 106 -5.72 -2.12 11.16
CA LEU A 106 -6.70 -1.97 12.23
C LEU A 106 -5.97 -1.70 13.54
N VAL A 107 -6.26 -0.57 14.18
CA VAL A 107 -5.64 -0.15 15.43
C VAL A 107 -6.67 -0.19 16.55
N VAL A 108 -6.44 -1.03 17.56
CA VAL A 108 -7.30 -1.18 18.73
C VAL A 108 -6.68 -0.39 19.88
N ARG A 109 -7.35 0.69 20.30
CA ARG A 109 -6.87 1.61 21.35
C ARG A 109 -7.65 1.47 22.65
N GLU A 110 -8.97 1.61 22.59
CA GLU A 110 -9.81 1.77 23.78
C GLU A 110 -10.87 0.68 23.91
N PHE A 111 -11.38 0.18 22.79
CA PHE A 111 -12.34 -0.92 22.77
C PHE A 111 -12.10 -1.85 21.59
N THR A 112 -12.68 -3.04 21.67
CA THR A 112 -12.63 -4.03 20.59
C THR A 112 -14.03 -4.52 20.21
N VAL A 113 -14.07 -5.26 19.11
CA VAL A 113 -15.16 -6.16 18.68
C VAL A 113 -14.64 -7.62 18.80
N PRO A 114 -15.46 -8.66 18.59
CA PRO A 114 -14.99 -10.04 18.56
C PRO A 114 -13.82 -10.23 17.59
N VAL A 115 -12.89 -11.14 17.93
CA VAL A 115 -11.66 -11.33 17.14
C VAL A 115 -11.95 -11.82 15.73
N GLU A 116 -13.00 -12.63 15.55
CA GLU A 116 -13.45 -13.11 14.25
C GLU A 116 -13.89 -11.96 13.35
N GLU A 117 -14.48 -10.91 13.93
CA GLU A 117 -14.86 -9.70 13.20
C GLU A 117 -13.62 -8.91 12.76
N LEU A 118 -12.63 -8.75 13.65
CA LEU A 118 -11.34 -8.15 13.30
C LEU A 118 -10.68 -8.92 12.15
N PHE A 119 -10.65 -10.25 12.24
CA PHE A 119 -10.09 -11.10 11.20
C PHE A 119 -10.88 -10.98 9.89
N ARG A 120 -12.22 -10.93 9.96
CA ARG A 120 -13.09 -10.81 8.79
C ARG A 120 -12.79 -9.54 8.01
N VAL A 121 -12.76 -8.38 8.67
CA VAL A 121 -12.60 -7.09 7.98
C VAL A 121 -11.18 -6.84 7.50
N LEU A 122 -10.17 -7.42 8.14
CA LEU A 122 -8.78 -7.21 7.76
C LEU A 122 -8.50 -7.85 6.40
N ALA A 123 -7.86 -7.10 5.51
CA ALA A 123 -7.35 -7.59 4.22
C ALA A 123 -6.30 -8.68 4.46
N PRO A 124 -6.14 -9.67 3.56
CA PRO A 124 -4.96 -10.53 3.54
C PRO A 124 -3.68 -9.71 3.63
N ARG A 125 -2.78 -10.10 4.53
CA ARG A 125 -1.55 -9.39 4.93
C ARG A 125 -1.77 -8.03 5.59
N GLY A 126 -3.02 -7.65 5.85
CA GLY A 126 -3.34 -6.51 6.69
C GLY A 126 -2.87 -6.74 8.13
N VAL A 127 -2.67 -5.63 8.84
CA VAL A 127 -2.05 -5.61 10.16
C VAL A 127 -3.09 -5.19 11.21
N LEU A 128 -3.12 -5.91 12.31
CA LEU A 128 -3.80 -5.57 13.55
C LEU A 128 -2.74 -5.08 14.55
N VAL A 129 -2.95 -3.89 15.11
CA VAL A 129 -2.15 -3.33 16.19
C VAL A 129 -3.05 -3.14 17.39
N VAL A 130 -2.74 -3.81 18.50
CA VAL A 130 -3.43 -3.63 19.77
C VAL A 130 -2.49 -2.87 20.69
N ASP A 131 -2.82 -1.61 20.92
CA ASP A 131 -1.96 -0.65 21.64
C ASP A 131 -1.72 -1.10 23.09
N LYS A 132 -2.77 -1.62 23.73
CA LYS A 132 -2.70 -2.26 25.04
C LYS A 132 -3.03 -3.74 24.91
N SER A 133 -2.02 -4.60 25.08
CA SER A 133 -2.18 -6.06 24.97
C SER A 133 -3.21 -6.65 25.93
N ALA A 134 -3.59 -5.95 27.00
CA ALA A 134 -4.67 -6.36 27.90
C ALA A 134 -6.08 -6.32 27.27
N ILE A 135 -6.27 -5.67 26.11
CA ILE A 135 -7.58 -5.57 25.45
C ILE A 135 -7.98 -6.87 24.77
N ILE A 136 -7.02 -7.64 24.24
CA ILE A 136 -7.25 -8.89 23.51
C ILE A 136 -6.14 -9.88 23.87
N ALA A 137 -6.49 -11.09 24.31
CA ALA A 137 -5.49 -12.09 24.60
C ALA A 137 -4.84 -12.62 23.30
N LYS A 138 -3.52 -12.82 23.35
CA LYS A 138 -2.74 -13.39 22.23
C LYS A 138 -3.35 -14.70 21.71
N SER A 139 -3.79 -15.57 22.61
CA SER A 139 -4.39 -16.87 22.27
C SER A 139 -5.70 -16.76 21.49
N GLU A 140 -6.49 -15.70 21.71
CA GLU A 140 -7.73 -15.48 20.96
C GLU A 140 -7.42 -15.11 19.51
N LEU A 141 -6.38 -14.30 19.28
CA LEU A 141 -5.91 -13.96 17.94
C LEU A 141 -5.40 -15.21 17.19
N GLU A 142 -4.58 -16.04 17.84
CA GLU A 142 -4.07 -17.28 17.23
C GLU A 142 -5.21 -18.25 16.88
N ALA A 143 -6.20 -18.40 17.77
CA ALA A 143 -7.38 -19.24 17.52
C ALA A 143 -8.21 -18.78 16.32
N ALA A 144 -8.27 -17.46 16.07
CA ALA A 144 -8.93 -16.89 14.90
C ALA A 144 -8.09 -16.95 13.61
N GLY A 145 -6.84 -17.44 13.68
CA GLY A 145 -5.97 -17.63 12.52
C GLY A 145 -5.01 -16.47 12.23
N PHE A 146 -4.88 -15.49 13.14
CA PHE A 146 -3.84 -14.49 13.04
C PHE A 146 -2.44 -15.09 13.24
N GLN A 147 -1.47 -14.53 12.54
CA GLN A 147 -0.05 -14.76 12.82
C GLN A 147 0.49 -13.57 13.63
N ILE A 148 1.35 -13.81 14.61
CA ILE A 148 1.73 -12.79 15.61
C ILE A 148 3.23 -12.55 15.58
N THR A 149 3.64 -11.28 15.52
CA THR A 149 5.04 -10.82 15.39
C THR A 149 5.43 -9.80 16.46
N SER A 150 4.70 -9.77 17.57
CA SER A 150 4.87 -8.73 18.60
C SER A 150 6.25 -8.77 19.26
N PRO A 151 6.91 -7.62 19.46
CA PRO A 151 8.12 -7.54 20.28
C PRO A 151 7.81 -7.85 21.75
N ALA A 152 8.82 -8.21 22.54
CA ALA A 152 8.65 -8.62 23.94
C ALA A 152 8.02 -7.54 24.84
N ASP A 153 8.35 -6.26 24.59
CA ASP A 153 7.94 -5.11 25.42
C ASP A 153 7.20 -4.02 24.62
N GLY A 154 6.33 -4.39 23.69
CA GLY A 154 5.61 -3.43 22.82
C GLY A 154 4.14 -3.79 22.55
N PRO A 155 3.48 -3.07 21.62
CA PRO A 155 2.10 -3.36 21.26
C PRO A 155 1.98 -4.78 20.68
N LEU A 156 0.81 -5.38 20.86
CA LEU A 156 0.51 -6.68 20.27
C LEU A 156 0.21 -6.46 18.78
N ILE A 157 1.10 -6.95 17.93
CA ILE A 157 1.04 -6.89 16.46
C ILE A 157 0.71 -8.28 15.92
N ALA A 158 -0.35 -8.33 15.13
CA ALA A 158 -0.81 -9.53 14.45
C ALA A 158 -1.15 -9.22 13.00
N TYR A 159 -1.12 -10.23 12.13
CA TYR A 159 -1.42 -10.07 10.71
C TYR A 159 -2.26 -11.24 10.19
N LYS A 160 -3.11 -10.92 9.23
CA LYS A 160 -3.92 -11.92 8.54
C LYS A 160 -3.07 -12.63 7.48
N PRO A 161 -2.95 -13.96 7.49
CA PRO A 161 -2.18 -14.66 6.48
C PRO A 161 -2.78 -14.50 5.09
N TRP A 162 -1.94 -14.69 4.06
CA TRP A 162 -2.44 -14.85 2.70
C TRP A 162 -3.19 -16.20 2.59
N PRO A 163 -4.42 -16.25 2.03
CA PRO A 163 -5.12 -17.49 1.81
C PRO A 163 -4.34 -18.40 0.86
N LYS A 164 -4.20 -19.69 1.19
CA LYS A 164 -3.42 -20.64 0.38
C LYS A 164 -4.09 -20.96 -0.95
N GLU A 165 -5.41 -20.79 -0.98
CA GLU A 165 -6.31 -21.06 -2.09
C GLU A 165 -6.37 -19.89 -3.09
N MET A 166 -5.87 -18.70 -2.70
CA MET A 166 -5.89 -17.50 -3.52
C MET A 166 -4.66 -17.41 -4.41
N ASP A 167 -4.92 -17.33 -5.71
CA ASP A 167 -3.89 -17.28 -6.73
C ASP A 167 -3.44 -15.85 -7.04
N VAL A 168 -2.44 -15.73 -7.90
CA VAL A 168 -1.92 -14.47 -8.46
C VAL A 168 -2.07 -14.47 -9.98
N TRP A 169 -1.94 -13.30 -10.62
CA TRP A 169 -1.92 -13.16 -12.07
C TRP A 169 -0.74 -12.29 -12.46
N SER A 170 0.45 -12.86 -12.28
CA SER A 170 1.76 -12.19 -12.37
C SER A 170 2.08 -11.65 -13.77
N HIS A 171 1.56 -12.28 -14.83
CA HIS A 171 1.86 -11.98 -16.22
C HIS A 171 0.58 -11.69 -17.01
N PRO A 172 0.66 -11.06 -18.20
CA PRO A 172 -0.52 -10.84 -19.06
C PRO A 172 -1.30 -12.13 -19.37
N ARG A 173 -0.63 -13.28 -19.35
CA ARG A 173 -1.18 -14.60 -19.59
C ARG A 173 -1.04 -15.48 -18.34
N HIS A 174 -1.43 -14.91 -17.18
CA HIS A 174 -1.39 -15.49 -15.83
C HIS A 174 0.01 -15.69 -15.26
N ALA A 175 0.81 -16.59 -15.83
CA ALA A 175 2.16 -16.91 -15.35
C ALA A 175 3.19 -16.94 -16.50
N ALA A 176 4.44 -17.25 -16.17
CA ALA A 176 5.55 -17.28 -17.11
C ALA A 176 5.42 -18.36 -18.20
N ASP A 177 4.57 -19.37 -17.96
CA ASP A 177 4.24 -20.43 -18.91
C ASP A 177 3.25 -19.97 -20.01
N GLY A 178 2.64 -18.81 -19.86
CA GLY A 178 1.67 -18.25 -20.79
C GLY A 178 0.31 -18.96 -20.81
N ASN A 179 0.02 -19.77 -19.79
CA ASN A 179 -1.25 -20.48 -19.66
C ASN A 179 -2.29 -19.61 -18.93
N ALA A 180 -3.30 -19.12 -19.65
CA ALA A 180 -4.26 -18.15 -19.13
C ALA A 180 -5.35 -18.79 -18.23
N VAL A 181 -4.95 -19.58 -17.24
CA VAL A 181 -5.83 -20.30 -16.31
C VAL A 181 -5.34 -20.10 -14.89
N SER A 182 -6.21 -19.54 -14.04
CA SER A 182 -5.91 -19.40 -12.61
C SER A 182 -6.10 -20.71 -11.86
N SER A 183 -5.28 -20.92 -10.84
CA SER A 183 -5.40 -21.99 -9.84
C SER A 183 -6.20 -21.56 -8.61
N ASP A 184 -6.87 -20.41 -8.63
CA ASP A 184 -7.67 -19.90 -7.52
C ASP A 184 -8.82 -20.87 -7.21
N THR A 185 -8.92 -21.28 -5.96
CA THR A 185 -10.01 -22.11 -5.44
C THR A 185 -10.76 -21.44 -4.30
N LEU A 186 -10.39 -20.21 -3.96
CA LEU A 186 -11.02 -19.45 -2.88
C LEU A 186 -12.32 -18.79 -3.35
N VAL A 187 -12.31 -18.23 -4.55
CA VAL A 187 -13.43 -17.42 -5.05
C VAL A 187 -14.46 -18.30 -5.77
N GLY A 188 -15.68 -18.33 -5.23
CA GLY A 188 -16.84 -18.91 -5.89
C GLY A 188 -17.50 -17.98 -6.92
N PRO A 189 -18.70 -18.33 -7.43
CA PRO A 189 -19.46 -17.48 -8.34
C PRO A 189 -19.62 -16.04 -7.79
N PRO A 190 -19.32 -14.99 -8.57
CA PRO A 190 -19.42 -13.61 -8.10
C PRO A 190 -20.85 -13.24 -7.68
N GLN A 191 -21.02 -12.77 -6.43
CA GLN A 191 -22.34 -12.38 -5.89
C GLN A 191 -22.52 -10.86 -5.73
N ARG A 192 -21.42 -10.10 -5.73
CA ARG A 192 -21.42 -8.65 -5.56
C ARG A 192 -20.19 -8.01 -6.17
N VAL A 193 -20.28 -6.71 -6.45
CA VAL A 193 -19.12 -5.88 -6.76
C VAL A 193 -18.35 -5.59 -5.48
N ARG A 194 -17.05 -5.88 -5.46
CA ARG A 194 -16.17 -5.58 -4.31
C ARG A 194 -15.78 -4.10 -4.28
N TRP A 195 -15.33 -3.56 -5.40
CA TRP A 195 -15.07 -2.14 -5.58
C TRP A 195 -15.12 -1.80 -7.07
N LEU A 196 -15.36 -0.53 -7.38
CA LEU A 196 -15.29 0.03 -8.72
C LEU A 196 -14.38 1.26 -8.67
N ALA A 197 -13.35 1.27 -9.50
CA ALA A 197 -12.53 2.45 -9.73
C ALA A 197 -12.75 2.88 -11.18
N ALA A 198 -13.41 4.04 -11.37
CA ALA A 198 -13.79 4.51 -12.69
C ALA A 198 -12.55 4.65 -13.61
N ALA A 199 -12.51 3.81 -14.65
CA ALA A 199 -11.62 3.98 -15.78
C ALA A 199 -12.47 4.40 -16.98
N THR A 200 -12.06 5.46 -17.69
CA THR A 200 -12.80 5.99 -18.85
C THR A 200 -12.53 5.20 -20.15
N SER A 201 -11.69 4.17 -20.09
CA SER A 201 -11.47 3.20 -21.17
C SER A 201 -11.01 1.85 -20.61
N GLU A 202 -10.93 0.84 -21.48
CA GLU A 202 -10.29 -0.44 -21.15
C GLU A 202 -8.90 -0.22 -20.55
N VAL A 203 -8.62 -0.99 -19.52
CA VAL A 203 -7.40 -0.93 -18.73
C VAL A 203 -6.48 -2.05 -19.20
N GLU A 204 -5.40 -1.67 -19.89
CA GLU A 204 -4.43 -2.62 -20.43
C GLU A 204 -3.40 -3.07 -19.37
N GLY A 205 -2.82 -4.25 -19.58
CA GLY A 205 -1.66 -4.72 -18.82
C GLY A 205 -1.93 -4.99 -17.34
N LEU A 206 -3.17 -5.40 -16.99
CA LEU A 206 -3.49 -5.77 -15.62
C LEU A 206 -2.73 -7.02 -15.21
N VAL A 207 -1.94 -6.89 -14.15
CA VAL A 207 -1.29 -7.99 -13.43
C VAL A 207 -1.51 -7.80 -11.93
N THR A 208 -1.54 -8.88 -11.18
CA THR A 208 -1.73 -8.85 -9.73
C THR A 208 -0.81 -9.82 -9.00
N SER A 209 -0.21 -9.32 -7.92
CA SER A 209 0.60 -10.10 -6.99
C SER A 209 0.71 -9.38 -5.65
N GLY A 210 0.87 -10.14 -4.57
CA GLY A 210 1.08 -9.61 -3.22
C GLY A 210 -0.01 -8.64 -2.75
N GLY A 211 -1.28 -8.85 -3.15
CA GLY A 211 -2.43 -8.02 -2.77
C GLY A 211 -2.53 -6.68 -3.50
N ARG A 212 -1.83 -6.53 -4.64
CA ARG A 212 -1.82 -5.30 -5.43
C ARG A 212 -2.17 -5.58 -6.88
N ASN A 213 -3.01 -4.73 -7.44
CA ASN A 213 -3.31 -4.70 -8.88
C ASN A 213 -2.46 -3.60 -9.52
N PHE A 214 -1.71 -3.96 -10.57
CA PHE A 214 -0.93 -3.05 -11.39
C PHE A 214 -1.51 -3.00 -12.79
N TYR A 215 -1.76 -1.81 -13.32
CA TYR A 215 -2.35 -1.70 -14.65
C TYR A 215 -2.23 -0.30 -15.27
N GLY A 216 -2.61 -0.21 -16.55
CA GLY A 216 -2.49 1.01 -17.34
C GLY A 216 -1.04 1.44 -17.47
N GLY A 217 -0.79 2.74 -17.47
CA GLY A 217 0.56 3.31 -17.48
C GLY A 217 1.40 3.06 -16.21
N ILE A 218 0.96 2.12 -15.33
CA ILE A 218 1.47 1.65 -14.02
C ILE A 218 0.86 2.29 -12.76
N LEU A 219 -0.46 2.32 -12.71
CA LEU A 219 -1.19 2.54 -11.45
C LEU A 219 -1.08 1.30 -10.55
N ALA A 220 -0.82 1.49 -9.26
CA ALA A 220 -0.96 0.46 -8.24
C ALA A 220 -2.18 0.74 -7.35
N ARG A 221 -3.03 -0.28 -7.19
CA ARG A 221 -4.15 -0.27 -6.24
C ARG A 221 -4.10 -1.48 -5.33
N ASP A 222 -4.65 -1.30 -4.14
CA ASP A 222 -4.96 -2.43 -3.27
C ASP A 222 -6.02 -3.33 -3.94
N SER A 223 -5.77 -4.63 -3.97
CA SER A 223 -6.66 -5.58 -4.66
C SER A 223 -8.00 -5.78 -3.94
N PHE A 224 -8.07 -5.50 -2.64
CA PHE A 224 -9.24 -5.83 -1.82
C PHE A 224 -10.20 -4.68 -1.58
N ASN A 225 -9.72 -3.43 -1.57
CA ASN A 225 -10.56 -2.25 -1.43
C ASN A 225 -10.45 -1.26 -2.60
N GLY A 226 -9.53 -1.49 -3.54
CA GLY A 226 -9.39 -0.65 -4.73
C GLY A 226 -8.85 0.74 -4.44
N LEU A 227 -8.31 1.03 -3.25
CA LEU A 227 -7.68 2.31 -2.97
C LEU A 227 -6.37 2.45 -3.75
N ARG A 228 -6.09 3.68 -4.21
CA ARG A 228 -4.83 3.99 -4.90
C ARG A 228 -3.69 3.94 -3.88
N LEU A 229 -2.66 3.17 -4.20
CA LEU A 229 -1.44 3.11 -3.42
C LEU A 229 -0.39 4.09 -3.96
N TRP A 230 -0.14 4.01 -5.27
CA TRP A 230 0.76 4.92 -5.97
C TRP A 230 0.49 4.87 -7.48
N HIS A 231 0.97 5.86 -8.23
CA HIS A 231 1.04 5.80 -9.70
C HIS A 231 2.42 6.21 -10.19
N ARG A 232 2.76 5.81 -11.41
CA ARG A 232 3.95 6.31 -12.12
C ARG A 232 3.61 6.45 -13.60
N ASP A 233 4.28 7.36 -14.31
CA ASP A 233 4.22 7.42 -15.77
C ASP A 233 5.45 6.72 -16.33
N LEU A 234 5.29 5.51 -16.90
CA LEU A 234 6.41 4.75 -17.46
C LEU A 234 7.16 5.45 -18.59
N ARG A 235 6.61 6.53 -19.17
CA ARG A 235 7.30 7.33 -20.20
C ARG A 235 8.21 8.41 -19.61
N GLN A 236 8.17 8.60 -18.31
CA GLN A 236 8.94 9.61 -17.60
C GLN A 236 9.98 8.99 -16.66
N ALA A 237 11.07 9.73 -16.45
CA ALA A 237 12.14 9.34 -15.55
C ALA A 237 11.82 9.65 -14.07
N ASP A 238 10.76 10.42 -13.83
CA ASP A 238 10.38 10.92 -12.49
C ASP A 238 10.04 9.79 -11.52
N GLY A 239 9.92 10.11 -10.23
CA GLY A 239 9.53 9.15 -9.20
C GLY A 239 8.08 8.69 -9.34
N ALA A 240 7.67 7.76 -8.48
CA ALA A 240 6.24 7.51 -8.28
C ALA A 240 5.54 8.75 -7.68
N ASP A 241 4.22 8.82 -7.86
CA ASP A 241 3.31 9.85 -7.35
C ASP A 241 3.61 11.27 -7.83
N SER A 242 3.90 11.41 -9.13
CA SER A 242 3.95 12.70 -9.80
C SER A 242 2.69 13.53 -9.48
N PRO A 243 2.79 14.85 -9.16
CA PRO A 243 1.61 15.67 -8.82
C PRO A 243 0.55 15.68 -9.91
N ALA A 244 0.97 15.56 -11.16
CA ALA A 244 0.07 15.31 -12.27
C ALA A 244 -0.34 13.83 -12.30
N PHE A 245 -1.64 13.57 -12.15
CA PHE A 245 -2.17 12.23 -12.34
C PHE A 245 -2.29 11.93 -13.84
N ASN A 246 -1.30 11.22 -14.39
CA ASN A 246 -1.28 10.79 -15.78
C ASN A 246 -1.16 9.28 -15.86
N LEU A 247 -2.10 8.64 -16.57
CA LEU A 247 -2.09 7.20 -16.83
C LEU A 247 -2.16 6.97 -18.34
N PRO A 248 -1.03 7.16 -19.04
CA PRO A 248 -1.00 6.91 -20.46
C PRO A 248 -1.29 5.45 -20.78
N ARG A 249 -1.78 5.22 -21.99
CA ARG A 249 -1.82 3.86 -22.52
C ARG A 249 -0.40 3.36 -22.71
N LEU A 250 -0.22 2.09 -22.39
CA LEU A 250 1.00 1.37 -22.73
C LEU A 250 1.11 1.27 -24.25
N SER A 251 2.34 1.19 -24.75
CA SER A 251 2.57 0.89 -26.17
C SER A 251 1.92 -0.45 -26.53
N ARG A 252 1.31 -0.54 -27.71
CA ARG A 252 0.73 -1.80 -28.21
C ARG A 252 1.78 -2.90 -28.32
N ASP A 253 2.95 -2.54 -28.84
CA ASP A 253 4.06 -3.45 -29.15
C ASP A 253 5.11 -3.51 -28.02
N GLY A 254 4.84 -2.82 -26.91
CA GLY A 254 5.73 -2.80 -25.76
C GLY A 254 5.48 -3.98 -24.81
N PRO A 255 6.50 -4.38 -24.03
CA PRO A 255 6.31 -5.34 -22.96
C PRO A 255 5.34 -4.79 -21.93
N ARG A 256 4.53 -5.69 -21.39
CA ARG A 256 3.60 -5.38 -20.29
C ARG A 256 4.32 -5.57 -18.95
N PRO A 257 3.83 -4.92 -17.88
CA PRO A 257 4.36 -5.16 -16.55
C PRO A 257 4.26 -6.63 -16.16
N VAL A 258 5.22 -7.10 -15.35
CA VAL A 258 5.24 -8.44 -14.77
C VAL A 258 5.38 -8.28 -13.26
N ALA A 259 4.41 -8.80 -12.52
CA ALA A 259 4.35 -8.66 -11.06
C ALA A 259 4.83 -9.94 -10.37
N ALA A 260 5.78 -9.79 -9.46
CA ALA A 260 6.11 -10.77 -8.43
C ALA A 260 5.81 -10.16 -7.06
N GLU A 261 5.85 -10.98 -6.02
CA GLU A 261 5.51 -10.52 -4.66
C GLU A 261 6.43 -9.38 -4.19
N LYS A 262 7.73 -9.48 -4.47
CA LYS A 262 8.76 -8.54 -4.01
C LYS A 262 9.25 -7.57 -5.09
N LEU A 263 8.94 -7.83 -6.35
CA LEU A 263 9.46 -7.10 -7.50
C LEU A 263 8.38 -6.88 -8.54
N LEU A 264 8.35 -5.71 -9.14
CA LEU A 264 7.49 -5.38 -10.28
C LEU A 264 8.36 -4.98 -11.46
N PHE A 265 8.39 -5.79 -12.51
CA PHE A 265 9.18 -5.52 -13.69
C PHE A 265 8.39 -4.69 -14.69
N ALA A 266 9.01 -3.64 -15.23
CA ALA A 266 8.40 -2.76 -16.21
C ALA A 266 9.48 -2.12 -17.09
N VAL A 267 9.05 -1.43 -18.15
CA VAL A 267 9.93 -0.63 -18.99
C VAL A 267 9.68 0.85 -18.74
N VAL A 268 10.66 1.52 -18.14
CA VAL A 268 10.64 2.97 -17.86
C VAL A 268 11.55 3.66 -18.85
N GLN A 269 11.00 4.54 -19.70
CA GLN A 269 11.76 5.24 -20.75
C GLN A 269 12.65 4.32 -21.61
N GLY A 270 12.10 3.18 -22.00
CA GLY A 270 12.83 2.18 -22.79
C GLY A 270 13.81 1.33 -21.99
N ARG A 271 14.05 1.59 -20.70
CA ARG A 271 14.90 0.75 -19.86
C ARG A 271 14.07 -0.27 -19.10
N CYS A 272 14.48 -1.54 -19.16
CA CYS A 272 13.92 -2.56 -18.29
C CYS A 272 14.39 -2.30 -16.85
N VAL A 273 13.44 -2.31 -15.91
CA VAL A 273 13.70 -2.06 -14.48
C VAL A 273 12.91 -3.03 -13.60
N ALA A 274 13.41 -3.25 -12.38
CA ALA A 274 12.62 -3.79 -11.29
C ALA A 274 12.24 -2.65 -10.34
N LEU A 275 10.96 -2.56 -10.04
CA LEU A 275 10.36 -1.60 -9.12
C LEU A 275 9.99 -2.29 -7.81
N ASP A 276 10.02 -1.52 -6.72
CA ASP A 276 9.34 -1.88 -5.47
C ASP A 276 7.82 -1.91 -5.71
N PRO A 277 7.13 -3.05 -5.55
CA PRO A 277 5.68 -3.13 -5.75
C PRO A 277 4.88 -2.24 -4.78
N ALA A 278 5.41 -1.93 -3.60
CA ALA A 278 4.75 -1.15 -2.57
C ALA A 278 4.91 0.37 -2.78
N THR A 279 5.97 0.81 -3.44
CA THR A 279 6.29 2.25 -3.56
C THR A 279 6.42 2.76 -4.99
N GLY A 280 6.59 1.88 -5.98
CA GLY A 280 6.86 2.24 -7.37
C GLY A 280 8.26 2.80 -7.61
N ALA A 281 9.15 2.75 -6.61
CA ALA A 281 10.54 3.18 -6.73
C ALA A 281 11.35 2.17 -7.55
N VAL A 282 12.26 2.66 -8.38
CA VAL A 282 13.21 1.80 -9.10
C VAL A 282 14.21 1.23 -8.09
N ILE A 283 14.30 -0.10 -8.00
CA ILE A 283 15.28 -0.80 -7.18
C ILE A 283 16.46 -1.24 -8.04
N VAL A 284 16.18 -1.74 -9.26
CA VAL A 284 17.18 -2.33 -10.17
C VAL A 284 16.97 -1.81 -11.58
N GLU A 285 18.07 -1.49 -12.25
CA GLU A 285 18.09 -1.23 -13.70
C GLU A 285 18.85 -2.33 -14.43
N PHE A 286 18.23 -2.94 -15.44
CA PHE A 286 18.86 -3.95 -16.30
C PHE A 286 19.60 -3.25 -17.44
N ARG A 287 20.82 -2.78 -17.16
CA ARG A 287 21.58 -1.87 -18.04
C ARG A 287 21.97 -2.48 -19.37
N ASP A 288 22.15 -3.79 -19.43
CA ASP A 288 22.49 -4.50 -20.65
C ASP A 288 21.26 -4.82 -21.50
N ILE A 289 20.17 -4.03 -21.47
CA ILE A 289 19.11 -4.07 -22.48
C ILE A 289 18.36 -2.73 -22.56
N VAL A 290 18.07 -2.29 -23.79
CA VAL A 290 17.33 -1.04 -24.06
C VAL A 290 16.26 -1.33 -25.11
N ASN A 291 15.07 -0.79 -24.88
CA ASN A 291 13.86 -1.00 -25.69
C ASN A 291 13.55 -2.48 -25.94
N PRO A 292 13.43 -3.31 -24.86
CA PRO A 292 13.03 -4.70 -25.05
C PRO A 292 11.63 -4.76 -25.67
N THR A 293 11.41 -5.74 -26.55
CA THR A 293 10.10 -6.06 -27.14
C THR A 293 9.32 -7.03 -26.28
N SER A 294 10.00 -7.82 -25.44
CA SER A 294 9.38 -8.71 -24.45
C SER A 294 10.17 -8.75 -23.14
N VAL A 295 9.45 -8.93 -22.04
CA VAL A 295 9.99 -9.12 -20.69
C VAL A 295 9.11 -10.16 -19.99
N THR A 296 9.72 -11.16 -19.36
CA THR A 296 9.04 -12.16 -18.53
C THR A 296 9.89 -12.52 -17.32
N TYR A 297 9.29 -13.08 -16.27
CA TYR A 297 9.97 -13.48 -15.04
C TYR A 297 9.57 -14.90 -14.63
N ASP A 298 10.54 -15.82 -14.58
CA ASP A 298 10.28 -17.24 -14.31
C ASP A 298 10.27 -17.63 -12.83
N GLY A 299 10.34 -16.65 -11.93
CA GLY A 299 10.49 -16.87 -10.49
C GLY A 299 11.92 -16.70 -9.97
N ALA A 300 12.91 -16.67 -10.86
CA ALA A 300 14.31 -16.41 -10.51
C ALA A 300 14.99 -15.40 -11.46
N ARG A 301 14.65 -15.45 -12.75
CA ARG A 301 15.33 -14.73 -13.82
C ARG A 301 14.38 -13.84 -14.56
N VAL A 302 14.84 -12.64 -14.90
CA VAL A 302 14.18 -11.79 -15.88
C VAL A 302 14.72 -12.17 -17.25
N ILE A 303 13.84 -12.63 -18.13
CA ILE A 303 14.15 -12.91 -19.53
C ILE A 303 13.61 -11.74 -20.34
N ALA A 304 14.49 -11.07 -21.09
CA ALA A 304 14.10 -9.95 -21.94
C ALA A 304 14.70 -10.10 -23.34
N ALA A 305 13.92 -9.77 -24.36
CA ALA A 305 14.32 -9.87 -25.75
C ALA A 305 14.23 -8.51 -26.46
N ASP A 306 15.12 -8.30 -27.42
CA ASP A 306 15.07 -7.24 -28.41
C ASP A 306 15.16 -7.86 -29.82
N ALA A 307 15.27 -7.03 -30.87
CA ALA A 307 15.34 -7.52 -32.24
C ALA A 307 16.61 -8.33 -32.56
N ALA A 308 17.64 -8.25 -31.72
CA ALA A 308 18.95 -8.85 -31.98
C ALA A 308 19.29 -10.01 -31.03
N SER A 309 18.63 -10.09 -29.86
CA SER A 309 19.07 -11.01 -28.81
C SER A 309 17.99 -11.32 -27.77
N VAL A 310 18.20 -12.43 -27.08
CA VAL A 310 17.52 -12.78 -25.82
C VAL A 310 18.55 -12.76 -24.69
N ARG A 311 18.24 -12.08 -23.59
CA ARG A 311 19.11 -11.93 -22.43
C ARG A 311 18.38 -12.38 -21.18
N ALA A 312 19.12 -13.03 -20.27
CA ALA A 312 18.63 -13.34 -18.94
C ALA A 312 19.40 -12.56 -17.89
N PHE A 313 18.68 -12.12 -16.87
CA PHE A 313 19.21 -11.36 -15.75
C PHE A 313 18.75 -11.98 -14.44
N ASP A 314 19.59 -11.88 -13.43
CA ASP A 314 19.16 -12.08 -12.04
C ASP A 314 18.17 -10.96 -11.65
N GLY A 315 17.00 -11.34 -11.15
CA GLY A 315 15.90 -10.39 -10.91
C GLY A 315 16.16 -9.38 -9.80
N GLU A 316 17.00 -9.72 -8.82
CA GLU A 316 17.27 -8.87 -7.66
C GLU A 316 18.51 -7.99 -7.83
N SER A 317 19.55 -8.49 -8.49
CA SER A 317 20.81 -7.75 -8.70
C SER A 317 20.90 -7.04 -10.04
N GLY A 318 20.09 -7.44 -11.03
CA GLY A 318 20.16 -6.93 -12.39
C GLY A 318 21.35 -7.46 -13.20
N LYS A 319 22.15 -8.37 -12.62
CA LYS A 319 23.32 -8.95 -13.29
C LYS A 319 22.87 -9.81 -14.47
N MET A 320 23.43 -9.54 -15.65
CA MET A 320 23.25 -10.42 -16.81
C MET A 320 23.87 -11.80 -16.54
N LEU A 321 23.07 -12.84 -16.72
CA LEU A 321 23.45 -14.25 -16.52
C LEU A 321 23.96 -14.86 -17.82
N TRP A 322 23.26 -14.60 -18.93
CA TRP A 322 23.62 -15.06 -20.26
C TRP A 322 22.94 -14.21 -21.34
N LYS A 323 23.46 -14.32 -22.56
CA LYS A 323 22.94 -13.69 -23.78
C LYS A 323 22.97 -14.70 -24.93
N LEU A 324 21.92 -14.72 -25.72
CA LEU A 324 21.82 -15.44 -26.99
C LEU A 324 21.53 -14.41 -28.10
N GLU A 325 22.38 -14.36 -29.12
CA GLU A 325 22.13 -13.54 -30.31
C GLU A 325 21.17 -14.28 -31.26
N ALA A 326 20.41 -13.52 -32.04
CA ALA A 326 19.49 -14.02 -33.07
C ALA A 326 20.22 -14.61 -34.29
#